data_AF-A0A1G4RCF9-F1
#
_entry.id   AF-A0A1G4RCF9-F1
#
_cell.length_a   1.000
_cell.length_b   1.000
_cell.length_c   1.000
_cell.angle_alpha   90.00
_cell.angle_beta   90.00
_cell.angle_gamma   90.00
#
_symmetry.space_group_name_H-M   'P 1'
#
loop_
_entity.id
_entity.type
_entity.pdbx_description
1 polymer ?
#
loop_
_entity_poly.entity_id
_entity_poly.type
_entity_poly.pdbx_seq_one_letter_code
_entity_poly.pdbx_strand_id
1 'polypeptide(L)'
;MFFMKDAAQQALDINIGRVLEMFRSGVLDRNQACEALTRFFEGASHHDAADLNAHLMRIVERVDIGTLEPKEARHKLVKAALASEKNDLRYVDILHHMVEEA
;
A
#
# COMPACT_ATOMS: atom_id res chain seq x y z
N MET A 1 -20.04 -4.33 -20.07
CA MET A 1 -19.66 -5.05 -18.83
C MET A 1 -18.73 -4.13 -18.03
N PHE A 2 -19.29 -3.31 -17.12
CA PHE A 2 -18.57 -2.22 -16.44
C PHE A 2 -18.53 -2.36 -14.90
N PHE A 3 -19.26 -3.33 -14.33
CA PHE A 3 -19.46 -3.45 -12.86
C PHE A 3 -18.34 -4.17 -12.08
N MET A 4 -17.48 -4.95 -12.75
CA MET A 4 -16.47 -5.76 -12.02
C MET A 4 -15.26 -4.93 -11.56
N LYS A 5 -14.93 -3.85 -12.28
CA LYS A 5 -13.76 -3.02 -11.99
C LYS A 5 -13.93 -2.24 -10.68
N ASP A 6 -15.15 -1.78 -10.41
CA ASP A 6 -15.48 -1.06 -9.18
C ASP A 6 -15.48 -1.98 -7.96
N ALA A 7 -15.97 -3.21 -8.09
CA ALA A 7 -16.02 -4.17 -6.99
C ALA A 7 -14.61 -4.63 -6.55
N ALA A 8 -13.72 -4.93 -7.50
CA ALA A 8 -12.33 -5.31 -7.20
C ALA A 8 -11.55 -4.14 -6.56
N GLN A 9 -11.70 -2.93 -7.10
CA GLN A 9 -11.07 -1.74 -6.53
C GLN A 9 -11.63 -1.40 -5.14
N GLN A 10 -12.93 -1.57 -4.91
CA GLN A 10 -13.54 -1.37 -3.60
C GLN A 10 -13.05 -2.41 -2.59
N ALA A 11 -12.94 -3.68 -2.98
CA ALA A 11 -12.37 -4.72 -2.13
C ALA A 11 -10.92 -4.41 -1.76
N LEU A 12 -10.13 -3.90 -2.70
CA LEU A 12 -8.75 -3.48 -2.48
C LEU A 12 -8.67 -2.31 -1.47
N ASP A 13 -9.49 -1.27 -1.61
CA ASP A 13 -9.55 -0.15 -0.65
C ASP A 13 -9.94 -0.62 0.76
N ILE A 14 -10.93 -1.50 0.86
CA ILE A 14 -11.35 -2.09 2.15
C ILE A 14 -10.20 -2.89 2.78
N ASN A 15 -9.54 -3.75 2.00
CA ASN A 15 -8.49 -4.63 2.51
C ASN A 15 -7.24 -3.84 2.95
N ILE A 16 -6.80 -2.86 2.15
CA ILE A 16 -5.68 -1.98 2.54
C ILE A 16 -6.07 -1.15 3.77
N GLY A 17 -7.28 -0.60 3.82
CA GLY A 17 -7.78 0.14 4.97
C GLY A 17 -7.77 -0.70 6.25
N ARG A 18 -8.21 -1.96 6.16
CA ARG A 18 -8.21 -2.91 7.27
C ARG A 18 -6.80 -3.22 7.78
N VAL A 19 -5.82 -3.40 6.90
CA VAL A 19 -4.43 -3.64 7.33
C VAL A 19 -3.88 -2.46 8.11
N LEU A 20 -4.12 -1.22 7.63
CA LEU A 20 -3.70 -0.01 8.33
C LEU A 20 -4.41 0.16 9.69
N GLU A 21 -5.69 -0.18 9.76
CA GLU A 21 -6.46 -0.14 11.02
C GLU A 21 -5.96 -1.20 12.01
N MET A 22 -5.71 -2.43 11.56
CA MET A 22 -5.16 -3.51 12.39
C MET A 22 -3.75 -3.16 12.90
N PHE A 23 -2.93 -2.51 12.09
CA PHE A 23 -1.64 -1.98 12.55
C PHE A 23 -1.82 -0.92 13.64
N ARG A 24 -2.66 0.09 13.40
CA ARG A 24 -2.89 1.19 14.35
C ARG A 24 -3.52 0.76 15.68
N SER A 25 -4.30 -0.30 15.66
CA SER A 25 -4.90 -0.89 16.86
C SER A 25 -4.00 -1.88 17.58
N GLY A 26 -2.79 -2.15 17.06
CA GLY A 26 -1.81 -3.07 17.62
C GLY A 26 -2.13 -4.55 17.38
N VAL A 27 -3.07 -4.86 16.49
CA VAL A 27 -3.40 -6.24 16.08
C VAL A 27 -2.31 -6.81 15.16
N LEU A 28 -1.72 -5.97 14.31
CA LEU A 28 -0.54 -6.31 13.52
C LEU A 28 0.65 -5.49 14.02
N ASP A 29 1.81 -6.12 14.15
CA ASP A 29 3.06 -5.39 14.23
C ASP A 29 3.46 -4.81 12.85
N ARG A 30 4.50 -3.98 12.83
CA ARG A 30 4.98 -3.31 11.62
C ARG A 30 5.35 -4.29 10.51
N ASN A 31 6.00 -5.39 10.84
CA ASN A 31 6.45 -6.38 9.86
C ASN A 31 5.24 -7.12 9.27
N GLN A 32 4.30 -7.52 10.13
CA GLN A 32 3.06 -8.18 9.70
C GLN A 32 2.20 -7.28 8.83
N ALA A 33 2.09 -5.98 9.16
CA ALA A 33 1.40 -5.00 8.34
C ALA A 33 2.07 -4.85 6.96
N CYS A 34 3.40 -4.77 6.93
CA CYS A 34 4.18 -4.68 5.69
C CYS A 34 4.02 -5.92 4.81
N GLU A 35 4.13 -7.12 5.40
CA GLU A 35 3.91 -8.39 4.71
C GLU A 35 2.49 -8.48 4.13
N ALA A 36 1.48 -8.06 4.89
CA ALA A 36 0.09 -8.02 4.43
C ALA A 36 -0.08 -7.04 3.27
N LEU A 37 0.53 -5.86 3.33
CA LEU A 37 0.47 -4.87 2.25
C LEU A 37 1.16 -5.36 0.97
N THR A 38 2.30 -6.03 1.10
CA THR A 38 3.08 -6.54 -0.03
C THR A 38 2.25 -7.46 -0.93
N ARG A 39 1.31 -8.23 -0.36
CA ARG A 39 0.42 -9.13 -1.10
C ARG A 39 -0.51 -8.43 -2.09
N PHE A 40 -0.72 -7.13 -1.97
CA PHE A 40 -1.53 -6.36 -2.92
C PHE A 40 -0.74 -5.87 -4.14
N PHE A 41 0.57 -6.10 -4.20
CA PHE A 41 1.47 -5.64 -5.26
C PHE A 41 1.95 -6.81 -6.14
N GLU A 42 1.01 -7.62 -6.63
CA GLU A 42 1.32 -8.84 -7.39
C GLU A 42 2.17 -8.58 -8.66
N GLY A 43 2.03 -7.42 -9.31
CA GLY A 43 2.85 -7.06 -10.48
C GLY A 43 4.23 -6.49 -10.16
N ALA A 44 4.50 -6.12 -8.90
CA ALA A 44 5.83 -5.68 -8.46
C ALA A 44 6.80 -6.85 -8.24
N SER A 45 6.28 -8.08 -8.13
CA SER A 45 7.04 -9.33 -7.96
C SER A 45 8.10 -9.59 -9.03
N HIS A 46 8.08 -8.85 -10.14
CA HIS A 46 8.97 -9.04 -11.28
C HIS A 46 10.08 -8.00 -11.39
N HIS A 47 10.01 -6.87 -10.66
CA HIS A 47 10.90 -5.73 -10.91
C HIS A 47 11.80 -5.32 -9.74
N ASP A 48 11.36 -5.34 -8.48
CA ASP A 48 12.27 -5.29 -7.32
C ASP A 48 11.51 -5.49 -5.98
N ALA A 49 11.52 -6.70 -5.44
CA ALA A 49 10.78 -7.01 -4.20
C ALA A 49 11.42 -6.37 -2.95
N ALA A 50 12.72 -6.08 -2.99
CA ALA A 50 13.43 -5.47 -1.87
C ALA A 50 13.04 -4.00 -1.68
N ASP A 51 12.99 -3.23 -2.77
CA ASP A 51 12.61 -1.81 -2.75
C ASP A 51 11.14 -1.61 -2.37
N LEU A 52 10.25 -2.50 -2.85
CA LEU A 52 8.85 -2.48 -2.43
C LEU A 52 8.72 -2.61 -0.91
N ASN A 53 9.39 -3.60 -0.32
CA ASN A 53 9.32 -3.85 1.12
C ASN A 53 9.91 -2.67 1.92
N ALA A 54 11.02 -2.09 1.45
CA ALA A 54 11.62 -0.91 2.07
C ALA A 54 10.65 0.29 2.07
N HIS A 55 10.00 0.57 0.93
CA HIS A 55 9.01 1.64 0.85
C HIS A 55 7.80 1.38 1.76
N LEU A 56 7.25 0.16 1.75
CA LEU A 56 6.09 -0.18 2.57
C LEU A 56 6.42 -0.10 4.07
N MET A 57 7.60 -0.57 4.51
CA MET A 57 8.04 -0.42 5.90
C MET A 57 8.10 1.06 6.30
N ARG A 58 8.66 1.90 5.45
CA ARG A 58 8.77 3.34 5.72
C ARG A 58 7.41 4.03 5.74
N ILE A 59 6.50 3.65 4.85
CA ILE A 59 5.11 4.15 4.84
C ILE A 59 4.39 3.78 6.13
N VAL A 60 4.49 2.52 6.57
CA VAL A 60 3.88 2.06 7.83
C VAL A 60 4.47 2.81 9.01
N GLU A 61 5.79 3.00 9.06
CA GLU A 61 6.44 3.82 10.10
C GLU A 61 5.94 5.27 10.09
N ARG A 62 5.76 5.88 8.92
CA ARG A 62 5.23 7.25 8.82
C ARG A 62 3.80 7.37 9.34
N VAL A 63 2.97 6.36 9.07
CA VAL A 63 1.62 6.25 9.63
C VAL A 63 1.64 6.08 11.15
N ASP A 64 2.59 5.29 11.66
CA ASP A 64 2.82 5.05 13.09
C ASP A 64 3.14 6.35 13.85
N ILE A 65 4.12 7.12 13.34
CA ILE A 65 4.55 8.38 13.96
C ILE A 65 3.65 9.58 13.63
N GLY A 66 2.57 9.37 12.87
CA GLY A 66 1.60 10.41 12.51
C GLY A 66 2.08 11.44 11.48
N THR A 67 3.16 11.17 10.75
CA THR A 67 3.65 12.03 9.64
C THR A 67 3.00 11.72 8.30
N LEU A 68 2.15 10.68 8.25
CA LEU A 68 1.32 10.37 7.10
C LEU A 68 -0.05 9.93 7.61
N GLU A 69 -1.09 10.66 7.21
CA GLU A 69 -2.46 10.35 7.63
C GLU A 69 -2.91 8.99 7.08
N PRO A 70 -3.53 8.11 7.88
CA PRO A 70 -3.91 6.75 7.44
C PRO A 70 -4.85 6.76 6.23
N LYS A 71 -5.74 7.76 6.14
CA LYS A 71 -6.64 7.93 5.00
C LYS A 71 -5.87 8.25 3.72
N GLU A 72 -4.85 9.10 3.82
CA GLU A 72 -3.99 9.45 2.70
C GLU A 72 -3.11 8.25 2.29
N ALA A 73 -2.52 7.55 3.27
CA ALA A 73 -1.77 6.33 3.05
C ALA A 73 -2.60 5.30 2.28
N ARG A 74 -3.83 5.03 2.74
CA ARG A 74 -4.76 4.10 2.08
C ARG A 74 -4.99 4.50 0.62
N HIS A 75 -5.35 5.76 0.36
CA HIS A 75 -5.66 6.23 -0.98
C HIS A 75 -4.47 6.10 -1.94
N LYS A 76 -3.26 6.49 -1.49
CA LYS A 76 -2.05 6.39 -2.30
C LYS A 76 -1.63 4.92 -2.50
N LEU A 77 -1.73 4.06 -1.47
CA LEU A 77 -1.46 2.62 -1.57
C LEU A 77 -2.40 1.89 -2.53
N VAL A 78 -3.70 2.20 -2.51
CA VAL A 78 -4.67 1.65 -3.49
C VAL A 78 -4.27 2.01 -4.91
N LYS A 79 -3.91 3.28 -5.16
CA LYS A 79 -3.45 3.72 -6.48
C LYS A 79 -2.17 2.99 -6.91
N ALA A 80 -1.22 2.83 -6.00
CA ALA A 80 0.04 2.14 -6.29
C ALA A 80 -0.20 0.64 -6.60
N ALA A 81 -1.02 -0.05 -5.81
CA ALA A 81 -1.38 -1.45 -6.04
C ALA A 81 -2.08 -1.65 -7.41
N LEU A 82 -3.02 -0.77 -7.78
CA LEU A 82 -3.69 -0.81 -9.08
C LEU A 82 -2.76 -0.49 -10.28
N ALA A 83 -1.69 0.27 -10.06
CA ALA A 83 -0.67 0.51 -11.07
C ALA A 83 0.27 -0.69 -11.18
N SER A 84 0.67 -1.27 -10.05
CA SER A 84 1.47 -2.49 -9.97
C SER A 84 0.80 -3.65 -10.70
N GLU A 85 -0.50 -3.90 -10.48
CA GLU A 85 -1.27 -4.94 -11.18
C GLU A 85 -1.19 -4.84 -12.71
N LYS A 86 -1.00 -3.62 -13.25
CA LYS A 86 -0.89 -3.34 -14.68
C LYS A 86 0.56 -3.33 -15.20
N ASN A 87 1.53 -3.70 -14.36
CA ASN A 87 2.98 -3.54 -14.62
C ASN A 87 3.36 -2.08 -14.98
N ASP A 88 2.65 -1.11 -14.40
CA ASP A 88 2.85 0.31 -14.66
C ASP A 88 3.79 0.90 -13.63
N LEU A 89 5.01 1.28 -14.04
CA LEU A 89 6.09 1.80 -13.19
C LEU A 89 5.70 3.00 -12.31
N ARG A 90 4.59 3.69 -12.62
CA ARG A 90 4.04 4.75 -11.75
C ARG A 90 3.78 4.30 -10.32
N TYR A 91 3.62 2.99 -10.05
CA TYR A 91 3.50 2.51 -8.67
C TYR A 91 4.76 2.85 -7.85
N VAL A 92 5.95 2.80 -8.45
CA VAL A 92 7.22 3.13 -7.80
C VAL A 92 7.25 4.60 -7.43
N ASP A 93 6.88 5.48 -8.37
CA ASP A 93 6.82 6.93 -8.14
C ASP A 93 5.86 7.28 -6.99
N ILE A 94 4.69 6.65 -6.95
CA ILE A 94 3.70 6.87 -5.89
C ILE A 94 4.29 6.46 -4.53
N LEU A 95 4.90 5.28 -4.44
CA LEU A 95 5.51 4.79 -3.20
C LEU A 95 6.67 5.67 -2.75
N HIS A 96 7.52 6.10 -3.68
CA HIS A 96 8.64 6.97 -3.42
C HIS A 96 8.20 8.33 -2.87
N HIS A 97 7.22 9.00 -3.50
CA HIS A 97 6.66 10.25 -3.00
C HIS A 97 6.04 10.12 -1.60
N MET A 98 5.37 9.01 -1.31
CA MET A 98 4.85 8.73 0.04
C MET A 98 5.93 8.60 1.10
N VAL A 99 7.16 8.26 0.70
CA VAL A 99 8.29 8.15 1.62
C VAL A 99 8.96 9.50 1.81
N GLU A 100 9.13 10.30 0.75
CA GLU A 100 9.88 11.57 0.78
C GLU A 100 9.09 12.81 1.24
N GLU A 101 7.78 12.90 1.01
CA GLU A 101 7.00 14.11 1.33
C GLU A 101 6.86 14.29 2.85
N ALA A 102 7.71 15.07 3.52
CA ALA A 102 7.66 15.33 4.98
C ALA A 102 6.58 16.35 5.40
#